data_AF-A0A7G5GQ86-F1
#
_entry.id   AF-A0A7G5GQ86-F1
#
_cell.length_a   1.000
_cell.length_b   1.000
_cell.length_c   1.000
_cell.angle_alpha   90.00
_cell.angle_beta   90.00
_cell.angle_gamma   90.00
#
_symmetry.space_group_name_H-M   'P 1'
#
loop_
_entity.id
_entity.type
_entity.pdbx_description
1 polymer ?
#
loop_
_entity_poly.entity_id
_entity_poly.type
_entity_poly.pdbx_seq_one_letter_code
_entity_poly.pdbx_strand_id
1 'polypeptide(L)'
;METLDHFLTIAYVVTNIFSVVQLIGSYRWPTTTRVLFFVLFGLAAFVNSRNALETPWVYQSFADYAIPLYRRFILGLFDTFTTPIVLSIGVAQVLIAVSMFLKGDWFRMGCLGGVVFCLAIAPLGLGSAFPASLFLAMAFFQLYQRVPQPAIRKVRRHERVFLPID
;
A
#
# COMPACT_ATOMS: atom_id res chain seq x y z
N MET A 1 -27.38 15.32 3.46
CA MET A 1 -26.19 15.20 4.34
C MET A 1 -26.19 13.84 5.01
N GLU A 2 -27.25 13.46 5.73
CA GLU A 2 -27.32 12.15 6.42
C GLU A 2 -26.93 10.94 5.56
N THR A 3 -27.43 10.81 4.33
CA THR A 3 -27.14 9.64 3.47
C THR A 3 -25.66 9.54 3.05
N LEU A 4 -24.98 10.67 2.83
CA LEU A 4 -23.56 10.71 2.46
C LEU A 4 -22.70 10.31 3.66
N ASP A 5 -23.04 10.82 4.85
CA ASP A 5 -22.34 10.51 6.09
C ASP A 5 -22.46 9.01 6.45
N HIS A 6 -23.62 8.42 6.19
CA HIS A 6 -23.82 6.97 6.33
C HIS A 6 -22.94 6.19 5.35
N PHE A 7 -22.86 6.60 4.08
CA PHE A 7 -22.04 5.94 3.09
C PHE A 7 -20.55 5.98 3.45
N LEU A 8 -20.04 7.14 3.87
CA LEU A 8 -18.67 7.32 4.33
C LEU A 8 -18.36 6.45 5.56
N THR A 9 -19.29 6.39 6.51
CA THR A 9 -19.15 5.56 7.72
C THR A 9 -19.12 4.07 7.36
N ILE A 10 -20.01 3.61 6.48
CA ILE A 10 -20.02 2.21 6.02
C ILE A 10 -18.70 1.88 5.33
N ALA A 11 -18.25 2.72 4.39
CA ALA A 11 -16.98 2.53 3.69
C ALA A 11 -15.79 2.46 4.66
N TYR A 12 -15.75 3.35 5.65
CA TYR A 12 -14.72 3.39 6.68
C TYR A 12 -14.69 2.11 7.52
N VAL A 13 -15.85 1.67 8.03
CA VAL A 13 -15.96 0.47 8.87
C VAL A 13 -15.61 -0.78 8.06
N VAL A 14 -16.13 -0.91 6.85
CA VAL A 14 -15.85 -2.05 5.96
C VAL A 14 -14.36 -2.12 5.64
N THR A 15 -13.71 -0.99 5.34
CA THR A 15 -12.27 -0.95 5.04
C THR A 15 -11.43 -1.38 6.24
N ASN A 16 -11.79 -0.94 7.45
CA ASN A 16 -11.10 -1.36 8.67
C ASN A 16 -11.28 -2.86 8.95
N ILE A 17 -12.50 -3.39 8.86
CA ILE A 17 -12.75 -4.84 9.01
C ILE A 17 -11.95 -5.63 7.96
N PHE A 18 -12.00 -5.21 6.70
CA PHE A 18 -11.26 -5.84 5.61
C PHE A 18 -9.75 -5.85 5.89
N SER A 19 -9.19 -4.77 6.42
CA SER A 19 -7.77 -4.69 6.74
C SER A 19 -7.33 -5.68 7.83
N VAL A 20 -8.16 -5.87 8.87
CA VAL A 20 -7.92 -6.86 9.91
C VAL A 20 -8.04 -8.28 9.36
N VAL A 21 -9.05 -8.54 8.52
CA VAL A 21 -9.21 -9.82 7.82
C VAL A 21 -7.99 -10.12 6.94
N GLN A 22 -7.45 -9.14 6.22
CA GLN A 22 -6.22 -9.31 5.43
C GLN A 22 -4.99 -9.57 6.30
N LEU A 23 -4.87 -8.88 7.43
CA LEU A 23 -3.79 -9.15 8.37
C LEU A 23 -3.87 -10.58 8.91
N ILE A 24 -5.02 -11.03 9.39
CA ILE A 24 -5.22 -12.41 9.86
C ILE A 24 -5.00 -13.41 8.70
N GLY A 25 -5.51 -13.09 7.53
CA GLY A 25 -5.38 -13.87 6.30
C GLY A 25 -3.91 -14.07 5.91
N SER A 26 -3.05 -13.07 6.09
CA SER A 26 -1.62 -13.20 5.77
C SER A 26 -0.93 -14.34 6.54
N TYR A 27 -1.44 -14.69 7.73
CA TYR A 27 -0.96 -15.82 8.52
C TYR A 27 -1.60 -17.15 8.10
N ARG A 28 -2.91 -17.19 7.85
CA ARG A 28 -3.66 -18.45 7.65
C ARG A 28 -3.81 -18.83 6.17
N TRP A 29 -4.04 -17.85 5.31
CA TRP A 29 -4.36 -18.03 3.89
C TRP A 29 -3.55 -17.04 3.02
N PRO A 30 -2.22 -17.22 2.93
CA PRO A 30 -1.36 -16.28 2.21
C PRO A 30 -1.71 -16.18 0.72
N THR A 31 -2.16 -17.26 0.08
CA THR A 31 -2.58 -17.24 -1.33
C THR A 31 -3.82 -16.36 -1.52
N THR A 32 -4.86 -16.55 -0.72
CA THR A 32 -6.07 -15.72 -0.76
C THR A 32 -5.74 -14.25 -0.48
N THR A 33 -4.87 -14.00 0.51
CA THR A 33 -4.42 -12.65 0.87
C THR A 33 -3.73 -11.95 -0.31
N ARG A 34 -2.89 -12.67 -1.05
CA ARG A 34 -2.21 -12.16 -2.26
C ARG A 34 -3.22 -11.80 -3.36
N VAL A 35 -4.20 -12.67 -3.61
CA VAL A 35 -5.26 -12.40 -4.60
C VAL A 35 -6.06 -11.16 -4.21
N LEU A 36 -6.44 -11.02 -2.93
CA LEU A 36 -7.15 -9.85 -2.45
C LEU A 36 -6.32 -8.57 -2.55
N PHE A 37 -5.00 -8.64 -2.31
CA PHE A 37 -4.11 -7.50 -2.55
C PHE A 37 -3.97 -7.15 -4.02
N PHE A 38 -3.91 -8.14 -4.92
CA PHE A 38 -3.95 -7.89 -6.36
C PHE A 38 -5.21 -7.13 -6.76
N VAL A 39 -6.38 -7.59 -6.31
CA VAL A 39 -7.66 -6.94 -6.62
C VAL A 39 -7.70 -5.53 -6.03
N LEU A 40 -7.31 -5.35 -4.77
CA LEU A 40 -7.31 -4.05 -4.10
C LEU A 40 -6.42 -3.03 -4.82
N PHE A 41 -5.16 -3.40 -5.09
CA PHE A 41 -4.21 -2.49 -5.72
C PHE A 41 -4.49 -2.28 -7.21
N GLY A 42 -5.00 -3.30 -7.91
CA GLY A 42 -5.45 -3.18 -9.29
C GLY A 42 -6.63 -2.22 -9.43
N LEU A 43 -7.64 -2.36 -8.56
CA LEU A 43 -8.79 -1.44 -8.53
C LEU A 43 -8.37 -0.03 -8.11
N ALA A 44 -7.50 0.10 -7.10
CA ALA A 44 -6.97 1.40 -6.69
C ALA A 44 -6.20 2.08 -7.82
N ALA A 45 -5.35 1.35 -8.56
CA ALA A 45 -4.64 1.88 -9.71
C ALA A 45 -5.59 2.37 -10.80
N PHE A 46 -6.63 1.59 -11.11
CA PHE A 46 -7.64 1.96 -12.10
C PHE A 46 -8.41 3.22 -11.69
N VAL A 47 -8.98 3.24 -10.48
CA VAL A 47 -9.74 4.40 -9.97
C VAL A 47 -8.85 5.62 -9.87
N ASN A 48 -7.62 5.47 -9.38
CA ASN A 48 -6.70 6.60 -9.26
C ASN A 48 -6.27 7.15 -10.62
N SER A 49 -5.97 6.29 -11.58
CA SER A 49 -5.59 6.74 -12.92
C SER A 49 -6.74 7.45 -13.61
N ARG A 50 -7.96 6.92 -13.47
CA ARG A 50 -9.16 7.55 -14.01
C ARG A 50 -9.41 8.92 -13.37
N ASN A 51 -9.41 9.01 -12.05
CA ASN A 51 -9.64 10.27 -11.34
C ASN A 51 -8.54 11.29 -11.63
N ALA A 52 -7.27 10.87 -11.76
CA ALA A 52 -6.17 11.77 -12.12
C ALA A 52 -6.34 12.44 -13.49
N LEU A 53 -7.01 11.77 -14.42
CA LEU A 53 -7.22 12.24 -15.80
C LEU A 53 -8.55 12.98 -15.97
N GLU A 54 -9.62 12.50 -15.32
CA GLU A 54 -10.98 13.04 -15.49
C GLU A 54 -11.34 14.08 -14.43
N THR A 55 -10.94 13.86 -13.18
CA THR A 55 -11.42 14.61 -12.01
C THR A 55 -10.34 14.86 -10.94
N PRO A 56 -9.17 15.43 -11.29
CA PRO A 56 -8.03 15.53 -10.38
C PRO A 56 -8.30 16.36 -9.12
N TRP A 57 -9.28 17.27 -9.16
CA TRP A 57 -9.67 18.11 -8.01
C TRP A 57 -10.26 17.31 -6.82
N VAL A 58 -10.59 16.03 -7.01
CA VAL A 58 -11.06 15.14 -5.94
C VAL A 58 -9.98 14.91 -4.88
N TYR A 59 -8.70 15.02 -5.21
CA TYR A 59 -7.63 14.71 -4.26
C TYR A 59 -7.40 15.81 -3.20
N GLN A 60 -7.86 17.03 -3.46
CA GLN A 60 -7.72 18.19 -2.59
C GLN A 60 -8.59 18.00 -1.34
N SER A 61 -9.71 17.27 -1.44
CA SER A 61 -10.56 16.97 -0.28
C SER A 61 -9.87 16.09 0.76
N PHE A 62 -8.78 15.38 0.41
CA PHE A 62 -7.99 14.65 1.40
C PHE A 62 -7.27 15.58 2.39
N ALA A 63 -7.09 16.86 2.05
CA ALA A 63 -6.48 17.87 2.92
C ALA A 63 -7.28 18.10 4.22
N ASP A 64 -8.58 17.82 4.22
CA ASP A 64 -9.46 18.02 5.38
C ASP A 64 -9.32 16.92 6.43
N TYR A 65 -8.82 15.74 6.04
CA TYR A 65 -8.61 14.61 6.93
C TYR A 65 -7.14 14.40 7.32
N ALA A 66 -6.22 15.05 6.61
CA ALA A 66 -4.80 14.87 6.75
C ALA A 66 -4.21 15.61 7.95
N ILE A 67 -3.10 15.08 8.49
CA ILE A 67 -2.29 15.80 9.47
C ILE A 67 -1.71 17.10 8.86
N PRO A 68 -1.33 18.11 9.68
CA PRO A 68 -0.92 19.42 9.17
C PRO A 68 0.19 19.41 8.12
N LEU A 69 1.18 18.51 8.26
CA LEU A 69 2.27 18.37 7.30
C LEU A 69 1.76 17.89 5.93
N TYR A 70 0.91 16.86 5.90
CA TYR A 70 0.33 16.34 4.67
C TYR A 70 -0.69 17.31 4.07
N ARG A 71 -1.48 18.01 4.89
CA ARG A 71 -2.38 19.08 4.43
C ARG A 71 -1.63 20.14 3.62
N ARG A 72 -0.47 20.60 4.11
CA ARG A 72 0.38 21.58 3.39
C ARG A 72 0.94 21.03 2.08
N PHE A 73 1.30 19.74 2.05
CA PHE A 73 1.76 19.08 0.83
C PHE A 73 0.62 18.97 -0.20
N ILE A 74 -0.57 18.54 0.23
CA ILE A 74 -1.75 18.36 -0.61
C ILE A 74 -2.16 19.70 -1.25
N LEU A 75 -2.30 20.76 -0.44
CA LEU A 75 -2.71 22.09 -0.90
C LEU A 75 -1.57 22.90 -1.57
N GLY A 76 -0.37 22.32 -1.70
CA GLY A 76 0.81 22.96 -2.25
C GLY A 76 1.31 22.25 -3.50
N LEU A 77 2.45 21.56 -3.36
CA LEU A 77 3.12 20.87 -4.48
C LEU A 77 2.19 19.86 -5.16
N PHE A 78 1.41 19.11 -4.37
CA PHE A 78 0.56 18.06 -4.89
C PHE A 78 -0.56 18.65 -5.77
N ASP A 79 -1.24 19.72 -5.32
CA ASP A 79 -2.27 20.42 -6.09
C ASP A 79 -1.77 20.79 -7.50
N THR A 80 -0.58 21.39 -7.57
CA THR A 80 0.03 21.83 -8.85
C THR A 80 0.38 20.66 -9.77
N PHE A 81 0.77 19.50 -9.22
CA PHE A 81 1.26 18.35 -9.97
C PHE A 81 0.42 17.08 -9.73
N THR A 82 -0.89 17.24 -9.51
CA THR A 82 -1.77 16.14 -9.07
C THR A 82 -1.71 14.97 -10.05
N THR A 83 -1.97 15.22 -11.35
CA THR A 83 -2.03 14.17 -12.37
C THR A 83 -0.74 13.36 -12.48
N PRO A 84 0.46 13.95 -12.70
CA PRO A 84 1.69 13.15 -12.82
C PRO A 84 2.04 12.40 -11.52
N ILE A 85 1.77 12.98 -10.34
CA ILE A 85 2.03 12.30 -9.06
C ILE A 85 1.09 11.10 -8.91
N VAL A 86 -0.21 11.27 -9.11
CA VAL A 86 -1.20 10.20 -8.94
C VAL A 86 -1.03 9.10 -9.99
N LEU A 87 -0.70 9.43 -11.24
CA LEU A 87 -0.38 8.41 -12.25
C LEU A 87 0.88 7.62 -11.91
N SER A 88 1.91 8.27 -11.37
CA SER A 88 3.12 7.58 -10.89
C SER A 88 2.79 6.62 -9.74
N ILE A 89 1.91 7.04 -8.82
CA ILE A 89 1.36 6.17 -7.77
C ILE A 89 0.57 5.01 -8.40
N GLY A 90 -0.25 5.26 -9.43
CA GLY A 90 -0.98 4.24 -10.17
C GLY A 90 -0.05 3.18 -10.77
N VAL A 91 1.07 3.57 -11.37
CA VAL A 91 2.09 2.63 -11.86
C VAL A 91 2.65 1.79 -10.72
N ALA A 92 3.02 2.41 -9.58
CA ALA A 92 3.49 1.68 -8.42
C ALA A 92 2.44 0.68 -7.90
N GLN A 93 1.15 1.06 -7.91
CA GLN A 93 0.05 0.20 -7.52
C GLN A 93 -0.12 -1.00 -8.46
N VAL A 94 0.02 -0.81 -9.78
CA VAL A 94 0.03 -1.91 -10.76
C VAL A 94 1.21 -2.86 -10.50
N LEU A 95 2.40 -2.33 -10.24
CA LEU A 95 3.58 -3.16 -9.93
C LEU A 95 3.37 -3.99 -8.66
N ILE A 96 2.80 -3.39 -7.60
CA ILE A 96 2.42 -4.11 -6.38
C ILE A 96 1.40 -5.20 -6.71
N ALA A 97 0.35 -4.89 -7.46
CA ALA A 97 -0.67 -5.87 -7.82
C ALA A 97 -0.07 -7.06 -8.59
N VAL A 98 0.63 -6.81 -9.70
CA VAL A 98 1.22 -7.86 -10.54
C VAL A 98 2.20 -8.72 -9.74
N SER A 99 3.01 -8.11 -8.87
CA SER A 99 3.96 -8.84 -8.03
C SER A 99 3.30 -9.86 -7.10
N MET A 100 2.01 -9.70 -6.76
CA MET A 100 1.27 -10.66 -5.93
C MET A 100 1.07 -12.01 -6.63
N PHE A 101 1.26 -12.12 -7.94
CA PHE A 101 1.27 -13.40 -8.67
C PHE A 101 2.67 -13.94 -8.97
N LEU A 102 3.71 -13.13 -8.75
CA LEU A 102 5.09 -13.52 -9.01
C LEU A 102 5.68 -14.31 -7.81
N LYS A 103 6.91 -14.81 -7.98
CA LYS A 103 7.65 -15.55 -6.94
C LYS A 103 9.01 -14.89 -6.70
N GLY A 104 9.67 -15.28 -5.61
CA GLY A 104 11.04 -14.85 -5.30
C GLY A 104 11.14 -13.34 -5.04
N ASP A 105 12.18 -12.71 -5.58
CA ASP A 105 12.50 -11.31 -5.28
C ASP A 105 11.46 -10.32 -5.81
N TRP A 106 10.77 -10.62 -6.93
CA TRP A 106 9.68 -9.78 -7.43
C TRP A 106 8.51 -9.70 -6.44
N PHE A 107 8.11 -10.83 -5.86
CA PHE A 107 7.08 -10.85 -4.82
C PHE A 107 7.53 -10.06 -3.57
N ARG A 108 8.82 -10.17 -3.19
CA ARG A 108 9.38 -9.43 -2.05
C ARG A 108 9.38 -7.92 -2.26
N MET A 109 9.81 -7.48 -3.44
CA MET A 109 9.77 -6.05 -3.81
C MET A 109 8.33 -5.55 -3.82
N GLY A 110 7.40 -6.36 -4.32
CA GLY A 110 5.96 -6.15 -4.23
C GLY A 110 5.46 -5.88 -2.82
N CYS A 111 5.78 -6.78 -1.88
CA CYS A 111 5.39 -6.62 -0.48
C CYS A 111 6.00 -5.37 0.14
N LEU A 112 7.28 -5.07 -0.12
CA LEU A 112 7.92 -3.84 0.36
C LEU A 112 7.27 -2.58 -0.21
N GLY A 113 6.94 -2.59 -1.51
CA GLY A 113 6.18 -1.52 -2.15
C GLY A 113 4.82 -1.32 -1.50
N GLY A 114 4.10 -2.41 -1.20
CA GLY A 114 2.84 -2.38 -0.45
C GLY A 114 2.98 -1.77 0.95
N VAL A 115 4.02 -2.15 1.70
CA VAL A 115 4.33 -1.53 3.01
C VAL A 115 4.56 -0.03 2.87
N VAL A 116 5.45 0.38 1.97
CA VAL A 116 5.80 1.79 1.76
C VAL A 116 4.57 2.59 1.35
N PHE A 117 3.78 2.09 0.41
CA PHE A 117 2.55 2.73 -0.05
C PHE A 117 1.56 2.94 1.12
N CYS A 118 1.26 1.88 1.86
CA CYS A 118 0.32 1.94 2.97
C CYS A 118 0.78 2.90 4.08
N LEU A 119 2.07 2.92 4.40
CA LEU A 119 2.63 3.87 5.38
C LEU A 119 2.63 5.30 4.86
N ALA A 120 2.89 5.51 3.56
CA ALA A 120 2.88 6.85 2.95
C ALA A 120 1.49 7.48 2.97
N ILE A 121 0.41 6.70 2.80
CA ILE A 121 -0.94 7.25 2.84
C ILE A 121 -1.53 7.35 4.25
N ALA A 122 -0.94 6.70 5.26
CA ALA A 122 -1.47 6.71 6.63
C ALA A 122 -1.66 8.13 7.24
N PRO A 123 -0.80 9.13 6.97
CA PRO A 123 -0.98 10.50 7.42
C PRO A 123 -2.20 11.24 6.83
N LEU A 124 -2.92 10.65 5.87
CA LEU A 124 -4.20 11.17 5.37
C LEU A 124 -5.36 10.95 6.34
N GLY A 125 -5.14 10.27 7.47
CA GLY A 125 -6.15 10.08 8.51
C GLY A 125 -7.37 9.32 7.98
N LEU A 126 -8.56 9.86 8.23
CA LEU A 126 -9.83 9.29 7.74
C LEU A 126 -9.85 9.13 6.21
N GLY A 127 -9.15 9.98 5.47
CA GLY A 127 -9.02 9.90 4.01
C GLY A 127 -8.34 8.61 3.52
N SER A 128 -7.54 7.96 4.36
CA SER A 128 -6.94 6.63 4.10
C SER A 128 -7.62 5.50 4.88
N ALA A 129 -8.78 5.78 5.49
CA ALA A 129 -9.46 4.90 6.43
C ALA A 129 -8.57 4.44 7.60
N PHE A 130 -7.64 5.30 8.06
CA PHE A 130 -6.79 5.00 9.22
C PHE A 130 -7.63 4.45 10.39
N PRO A 131 -7.21 3.36 11.08
CA PRO A 131 -5.91 2.68 11.02
C PRO A 131 -5.77 1.56 9.97
N ALA A 132 -6.73 1.39 9.05
CA ALA A 132 -6.71 0.29 8.07
C ALA A 132 -5.41 0.21 7.26
N SER A 133 -4.86 1.36 6.86
CA SER A 133 -3.58 1.45 6.16
C SER A 133 -2.43 0.79 6.93
N LEU A 134 -2.38 0.90 8.27
CA LEU A 134 -1.37 0.24 9.10
C LEU A 134 -1.56 -1.28 9.13
N PHE A 135 -2.80 -1.76 9.24
CA PHE A 135 -3.08 -3.21 9.22
C PHE A 135 -2.71 -3.85 7.89
N LEU A 136 -3.01 -3.17 6.77
CA LEU A 136 -2.60 -3.62 5.44
C LEU A 136 -1.07 -3.63 5.29
N ALA A 137 -0.37 -2.60 5.81
CA ALA A 137 1.09 -2.57 5.82
C ALA A 137 1.67 -3.76 6.60
N MET A 138 1.12 -4.06 7.78
CA MET A 138 1.53 -5.23 8.57
C MET A 138 1.27 -6.55 7.85
N ALA A 139 0.16 -6.66 7.10
CA ALA A 139 -0.14 -7.86 6.33
C ALA A 139 0.85 -8.06 5.17
N PHE A 140 1.23 -7.00 4.46
CA PHE A 140 2.31 -7.06 3.47
C PHE A 140 3.65 -7.44 4.10
N PHE A 141 3.97 -6.86 5.26
CA PHE A 141 5.20 -7.19 5.98
C PHE A 141 5.24 -8.66 6.41
N GLN A 142 4.10 -9.21 6.87
CA GLN A 142 3.97 -10.62 7.21
C GLN A 142 4.14 -11.54 5.98
N LEU A 143 3.59 -11.15 4.83
CA LEU A 143 3.81 -11.87 3.57
C LEU A 143 5.29 -11.83 3.14
N TYR A 144 5.95 -10.68 3.31
CA TYR A 144 7.38 -10.52 3.01
C TYR A 144 8.25 -11.46 3.86
N GLN A 145 7.95 -11.61 5.16
CA GLN A 145 8.70 -12.49 6.05
C GLN A 145 8.59 -13.98 5.69
N ARG A 146 7.52 -14.38 5.00
CA ARG A 146 7.30 -15.78 4.60
C ARG A 146 8.09 -16.21 3.37
N VAL A 147 8.73 -15.29 2.67
CA VAL A 147 9.53 -15.64 1.49
C VAL A 147 10.89 -16.23 1.94
N PRO A 148 11.22 -17.48 1.56
CA PRO A 148 12.53 -18.04 1.85
C PRO A 148 13.64 -17.15 1.28
N GLN A 149 14.69 -16.88 2.06
CA GLN A 149 15.82 -16.09 1.56
C GLN A 149 16.47 -16.80 0.36
N PRO A 150 16.77 -16.09 -0.75
CA PRO A 150 17.45 -16.68 -1.89
C PRO A 150 18.82 -17.23 -1.47
N ALA A 151 19.17 -18.41 -1.98
CA ALA A 151 20.37 -19.16 -1.60
C ALA A 151 21.67 -18.34 -1.73
N ILE A 152 21.76 -17.45 -2.73
CA ILE A 152 22.92 -16.57 -2.95
C ILE A 152 23.18 -15.65 -1.75
N ARG A 153 22.12 -15.19 -1.07
CA ARG A 153 22.24 -14.35 0.14
C ARG A 153 22.66 -15.16 1.36
N LYS A 154 22.37 -16.47 1.40
CA LYS A 154 22.89 -17.40 2.43
C LYS A 154 24.39 -17.63 2.24
N VAL A 155 24.87 -17.87 1.01
CA VAL A 155 26.29 -18.09 0.72
C VAL A 155 27.14 -16.87 1.10
N ARG A 156 26.75 -15.66 0.68
CA ARG A 156 27.45 -14.41 1.04
C ARG A 156 27.48 -14.11 2.57
N ARG A 157 26.53 -14.66 3.33
CA ARG A 157 26.52 -14.53 4.81
C ARG A 157 27.45 -15.55 5.46
N HIS A 158 27.60 -16.73 4.86
CA HIS A 158 28.51 -17.77 5.31
C HIS A 158 29.99 -17.46 4.97
N GLU A 159 30.24 -16.80 3.84
CA GLU A 159 31.59 -16.38 3.42
C GLU A 159 32.12 -15.15 4.18
N ARG A 160 31.29 -14.48 4.98
CA ARG A 160 31.71 -13.38 5.89
C ARG A 160 32.08 -13.86 7.29
N VAL A 161 32.37 -15.14 7.45
CA VAL A 161 32.84 -15.74 8.71
C VAL A 161 34.18 -16.42 8.43
N PHE A 162 35.25 -15.78 8.92
CA PHE A 162 36.67 -16.13 8.87
C PHE A 162 37.41 -15.98 7.52
N LEU A 163 38.00 -14.80 7.32
CA LEU A 163 39.41 -14.79 6.95
C LEU A 163 40.21 -14.78 8.27
N PRO A 164 41.01 -15.81 8.59
CA PRO A 164 42.15 -15.62 9.45
C PRO A 164 43.13 -14.73 8.67
N ILE A 165 43.75 -13.76 9.32
CA ILE A 165 44.62 -12.70 8.77
C ILE A 165 43.84 -11.42 8.39
N ASP A 166 43.58 -10.60 9.42
CA ASP A 166 44.34 -9.35 9.58
C ASP A 166 45.16 -9.48 10.87
#